data_AF-A0A3D3EZ05-F1
#
_entry.id   AF-A0A3D3EZ05-F1
#
_cell.length_a   1.000
_cell.length_b   1.000
_cell.length_c   1.000
_cell.angle_alpha   90.00
_cell.angle_beta   90.00
_cell.angle_gamma   90.00
#
_symmetry.space_group_name_H-M   'P 1'
#
loop_
_entity.id
_entity.type
_entity.pdbx_description
1 polymer ?
#
loop_
_entity_poly.entity_id
_entity_poly.type
_entity_poly.pdbx_seq_one_letter_code
_entity_poly.pdbx_strand_id
1 'polypeptide(L)'
;MFERFQTLNERLKNPAIKRFSYVLRLLFSLALLYVIFRRIDLGAALKQVLLLPLPTAIIVMLLSCLRHYIQINNWRCALHLNPAYEYNPKEVVSSYLLALPLRFVLPGGHGSFAKVFYLKNSSILASLISTSTERLFMTWSTWTFAAVAAYFTLPGINASLRLGMIVFSAFMPFWAALIMHSRDKWRGYLPAYGVQAPRMMLLQIANTLVMYL
;
A
#
# COMPACT_ATOMS: atom_id res chain seq x y z
N MET A 1 7.25 -29.50 14.59
CA MET A 1 7.37 -28.16 13.97
C MET A 1 6.18 -27.25 14.29
N PHE A 2 4.94 -27.79 14.31
CA PHE A 2 3.72 -27.04 14.67
C PHE A 2 3.70 -26.52 16.13
N GLU A 3 4.20 -27.28 17.12
CA GLU A 3 4.32 -26.83 18.51
C GLU A 3 5.30 -25.65 18.71
N ARG A 4 6.37 -25.58 17.91
CA ARG A 4 7.29 -24.43 17.89
C ARG A 4 6.61 -23.15 17.36
N PHE A 5 5.69 -23.28 16.41
CA PHE A 5 4.89 -22.15 15.93
C PHE A 5 3.80 -21.74 16.92
N GLN A 6 3.17 -22.69 17.63
CA GLN A 6 2.21 -22.39 18.70
C GLN A 6 2.87 -21.69 19.89
N THR A 7 4.04 -22.16 20.33
CA THR A 7 4.80 -21.52 21.43
C THR A 7 5.33 -20.13 21.06
N LEU A 8 5.71 -19.90 19.79
CA LEU A 8 5.99 -18.57 19.25
C LEU A 8 4.73 -17.67 19.28
N ASN A 9 3.57 -18.21 18.90
CA ASN A 9 2.31 -17.48 18.91
C ASN A 9 1.83 -17.14 20.34
N GLU A 10 2.09 -18.02 21.31
CA GLU A 10 1.83 -17.75 22.74
C GLU A 10 2.81 -16.75 23.35
N ARG A 11 4.11 -16.82 23.02
CA ARG A 11 5.09 -15.77 23.41
C ARG A 11 4.74 -14.42 22.81
N LEU A 12 4.24 -14.39 21.57
CA LEU A 12 3.74 -13.17 20.92
C LEU A 12 2.46 -12.61 21.56
N LYS A 13 1.72 -13.38 22.38
CA LYS A 13 0.60 -12.85 23.19
C LYS A 13 1.08 -12.09 24.43
N ASN A 14 2.32 -12.28 24.88
CA ASN A 14 2.83 -11.58 26.05
C ASN A 14 2.92 -10.06 25.77
N PRO A 15 2.17 -9.22 26.51
CA PRO A 15 2.09 -7.77 26.24
C PRO A 15 3.46 -7.08 26.32
N ALA A 16 4.39 -7.61 27.13
CA ALA A 16 5.75 -7.09 27.23
C ALA A 16 6.55 -7.26 25.92
N ILE A 17 6.45 -8.42 25.26
CA ILE A 17 7.16 -8.71 24.00
C ILE A 17 6.57 -7.87 22.85
N LYS A 18 5.24 -7.67 22.83
CA LYS A 18 4.59 -6.77 21.86
C LYS A 18 5.07 -5.32 22.03
N ARG A 19 5.11 -4.81 23.27
CA ARG A 19 5.60 -3.47 23.59
C ARG A 19 7.07 -3.30 23.21
N PHE A 20 7.91 -4.28 23.56
CA PHE A 20 9.33 -4.27 23.19
C PHE A 20 9.55 -4.26 21.67
N SER A 21 8.84 -5.11 20.92
CA SER A 21 8.90 -5.15 19.45
C SER A 21 8.49 -3.81 18.83
N TYR A 22 7.45 -3.16 19.37
CA TYR A 22 7.04 -1.82 18.94
C TYR A 22 8.12 -0.77 19.20
N VAL A 23 8.67 -0.72 20.42
CA VAL A 23 9.75 0.22 20.79
C VAL A 23 10.97 0.01 19.92
N LEU A 24 11.36 -1.24 19.67
CA LEU A 24 12.50 -1.56 18.81
C LEU A 24 12.28 -1.08 17.36
N ARG A 25 11.09 -1.29 16.79
CA ARG A 25 10.75 -0.79 15.44
C ARG A 25 10.74 0.75 15.38
N LEU A 26 10.28 1.41 16.44
CA LEU A 26 10.30 2.86 16.54
C LEU A 26 11.75 3.38 16.60
N LEU A 27 12.59 2.80 17.46
CA LEU A 27 14.00 3.14 17.56
C LEU A 27 14.75 2.90 16.24
N PHE A 28 14.48 1.79 15.56
CA PHE A 28 15.06 1.52 14.25
C PHE A 28 14.63 2.57 13.21
N SER A 29 13.35 2.94 13.21
CA SER A 29 12.81 3.96 12.31
C SER A 29 13.45 5.33 12.59
N LEU A 30 13.60 5.71 13.86
CA LEU A 30 14.27 6.94 14.29
C LEU A 30 15.76 6.94 13.94
N ALA A 31 16.46 5.83 14.16
CA ALA A 31 17.87 5.67 13.82
C ALA A 31 18.08 5.79 12.30
N LEU A 32 17.20 5.19 11.50
CA LEU A 32 17.26 5.28 10.04
C LEU A 32 16.99 6.71 9.57
N LEU A 33 16.03 7.41 10.19
CA LEU A 33 15.78 8.83 9.95
C LEU A 33 17.04 9.66 10.26
N TYR A 34 17.65 9.45 11.43
CA TYR A 34 18.87 10.15 11.83
C TYR A 34 20.03 9.91 10.86
N VAL A 35 20.24 8.65 10.42
CA VAL A 35 21.29 8.31 9.46
C VAL A 35 21.08 8.97 8.11
N ILE A 36 19.83 9.13 7.67
CA ILE A 36 19.49 9.85 6.44
C ILE A 36 19.69 11.35 6.64
N PHE A 37 19.08 11.95 7.65
CA PHE A 37 19.10 13.39 7.86
C PHE A 37 20.49 13.95 8.18
N ARG A 38 21.35 13.20 8.88
CA ARG A 38 22.74 13.66 9.13
C ARG A 38 23.57 13.82 7.85
N ARG A 39 23.14 13.21 6.74
CA ARG A 39 23.80 13.29 5.43
C ARG A 39 23.18 14.36 4.52
N ILE A 40 22.05 14.94 4.93
CA ILE A 40 21.30 15.92 4.13
C ILE A 40 21.58 17.31 4.68
N ASP A 41 22.10 18.19 3.83
CA ASP A 41 22.15 19.62 4.12
C ASP A 41 20.76 20.21 3.88
N LEU A 42 20.03 20.44 4.98
CA LEU A 42 18.68 21.02 4.94
C LEU A 42 18.68 22.43 4.32
N GLY A 43 19.73 23.22 4.53
CA GLY A 43 19.84 24.57 3.98
C GLY A 43 20.00 24.54 2.46
N ALA A 44 20.82 23.63 1.94
CA ALA A 44 20.97 23.41 0.50
C ALA A 44 19.67 22.89 -0.12
N ALA A 45 18.99 21.93 0.53
CA ALA A 45 17.71 21.41 0.06
C ALA A 45 16.63 22.50 0.00
N LEU A 46 16.52 23.35 1.03
CA LEU A 46 15.54 24.44 1.06
C LEU A 46 15.80 25.48 -0.03
N LYS A 47 17.08 25.83 -0.27
CA LYS A 47 17.47 26.73 -1.37
C LYS A 47 17.07 26.15 -2.72
N GLN A 48 17.28 24.85 -2.96
CA GLN A 48 16.88 24.20 -4.21
C GLN A 48 15.37 24.20 -4.41
N VAL A 49 14.58 23.99 -3.35
CA VAL A 49 13.11 24.08 -3.41
C VAL A 49 12.64 25.50 -3.75
N LEU A 50 13.29 26.53 -3.19
CA LEU A 50 12.95 27.94 -3.47
C LEU A 50 13.37 28.38 -4.88
N LEU A 51 14.43 27.79 -5.43
CA LEU A 51 14.91 28.06 -6.79
C LEU A 51 14.20 27.22 -7.86
N LEU A 52 13.24 26.39 -7.47
CA LEU A 52 12.55 25.49 -8.38
C LEU A 52 11.71 26.31 -9.38
N PRO A 53 11.87 26.10 -10.71
CA PRO A 53 11.13 26.86 -11.69
C PRO A 53 9.60 26.72 -11.49
N LEU A 54 8.87 27.83 -11.57
CA LEU A 54 7.41 27.84 -11.41
C LEU A 54 6.69 26.82 -12.32
N PRO A 55 7.09 26.62 -13.59
CA PRO A 55 6.48 25.58 -14.43
C PRO A 55 6.64 24.17 -13.84
N THR A 56 7.81 23.84 -13.28
CA THR A 56 8.06 22.55 -12.64
C THR A 56 7.18 22.38 -11.40
N ALA A 57 7.02 23.43 -10.59
CA ALA A 57 6.14 23.40 -9.42
C ALA A 57 4.68 23.15 -9.81
N ILE A 58 4.18 23.78 -10.87
CA ILE A 58 2.82 23.58 -11.39
C ILE A 58 2.65 22.13 -11.90
N ILE A 59 3.62 21.61 -12.66
CA ILE A 59 3.59 20.22 -13.16
C ILE A 59 3.52 19.23 -11.99
N VAL A 60 4.39 19.38 -10.97
CA VAL A 60 4.40 18.52 -9.79
C VAL A 60 3.06 18.59 -9.05
N MET A 61 2.45 19.77 -8.93
CA MET A 61 1.13 19.94 -8.33
C MET A 61 0.04 19.21 -9.13
N LEU A 62 0.01 19.37 -10.44
CA LEU A 62 -0.96 18.70 -11.32
C LEU A 62 -0.81 17.17 -11.29
N LEU A 63 0.42 16.67 -11.36
CA LEU A 63 0.71 15.24 -11.24
C LEU A 63 0.27 14.70 -9.87
N SER A 64 0.47 15.45 -8.80
CA SER A 64 0.01 15.07 -7.46
C SER A 64 -1.53 14.99 -7.39
N CYS A 65 -2.24 15.96 -7.95
CA CYS A 65 -3.70 15.93 -8.05
C CYS A 65 -4.20 14.72 -8.84
N LEU A 66 -3.58 14.45 -10.01
CA LEU A 66 -3.91 13.29 -10.84
C LEU A 66 -3.67 11.98 -10.09
N ARG A 67 -2.56 11.87 -9.36
CA ARG A 67 -2.23 10.72 -8.52
C ARG A 67 -3.31 10.46 -7.46
N HIS A 68 -3.73 11.51 -6.76
CA HIS A 68 -4.81 11.39 -5.77
C HIS A 68 -6.14 11.01 -6.41
N TYR A 69 -6.46 11.55 -7.59
CA TYR A 69 -7.66 11.17 -8.34
C TYR A 69 -7.66 9.68 -8.73
N ILE A 70 -6.54 9.16 -9.25
CA ILE A 70 -6.39 7.73 -9.57
C ILE A 70 -6.56 6.89 -8.31
N GLN A 71 -5.96 7.30 -7.20
CA GLN A 71 -6.03 6.55 -5.95
C GLN A 71 -7.44 6.56 -5.33
N ILE A 72 -8.20 7.65 -5.45
CA ILE A 72 -9.63 7.69 -5.06
C ILE A 72 -10.44 6.69 -5.89
N ASN A 73 -10.19 6.62 -7.20
CA ASN A 73 -10.86 5.65 -8.07
C ASN A 73 -10.48 4.20 -7.71
N ASN A 74 -9.22 3.96 -7.36
CA ASN A 74 -8.78 2.66 -6.87
C ASN A 74 -9.48 2.30 -5.55
N TRP A 75 -9.64 3.28 -4.66
CA TRP A 75 -10.39 3.09 -3.42
C TRP A 75 -11.85 2.76 -3.68
N ARG A 76 -12.49 3.44 -4.63
CA ARG A 76 -13.84 3.12 -5.09
C ARG A 76 -13.93 1.68 -5.60
N CYS A 77 -13.02 1.24 -6.47
CA CYS A 77 -12.99 -0.14 -6.94
C CYS A 77 -12.85 -1.14 -5.78
N ALA A 78 -12.00 -0.82 -4.81
CA ALA A 78 -11.79 -1.66 -3.64
C ALA A 78 -13.05 -1.81 -2.77
N LEU A 79 -13.85 -0.76 -2.61
CA LEU A 79 -15.11 -0.79 -1.88
C LEU A 79 -16.17 -1.65 -2.59
N HIS A 80 -16.20 -1.59 -3.92
CA HIS A 80 -17.10 -2.43 -4.74
C HIS A 80 -16.69 -3.91 -4.81
N LEU A 81 -15.62 -4.33 -4.10
CA LEU A 81 -15.47 -5.75 -3.79
C LEU A 81 -16.62 -6.26 -2.93
N ASN A 82 -17.15 -5.42 -2.04
CA ASN A 82 -18.34 -5.78 -1.29
C ASN A 82 -19.58 -5.49 -2.14
N PRO A 83 -20.33 -6.52 -2.59
CA PRO A 83 -21.54 -6.30 -3.38
C PRO A 83 -22.65 -5.58 -2.60
N ALA A 84 -22.61 -5.62 -1.26
CA ALA A 84 -23.57 -4.94 -0.40
C ALA A 84 -23.18 -3.48 -0.07
N TYR A 85 -22.11 -2.94 -0.67
CA TYR A 85 -21.70 -1.55 -0.42
C TYR A 85 -22.57 -0.58 -1.21
N GLU A 86 -23.26 0.32 -0.52
CA GLU A 86 -24.00 1.41 -1.14
C GLU A 86 -23.05 2.57 -1.46
N TYR A 87 -22.96 2.93 -2.74
CA TYR A 87 -22.00 3.94 -3.17
C TYR A 87 -22.39 5.35 -2.70
N ASN A 88 -21.55 5.94 -1.86
CA ASN A 88 -21.64 7.34 -1.45
C ASN A 88 -20.34 8.11 -1.79
N PRO A 89 -20.34 9.04 -2.76
CA PRO A 89 -19.11 9.73 -3.19
C PRO A 89 -18.49 10.59 -2.07
N LYS A 90 -19.31 11.22 -1.23
CA LYS A 90 -18.81 12.05 -0.11
C LYS A 90 -18.07 11.20 0.91
N GLU A 91 -18.55 10.00 1.16
CA GLU A 91 -17.96 9.03 2.09
C GLU A 91 -16.65 8.44 1.55
N VAL A 92 -16.61 8.10 0.25
CA VAL A 92 -15.40 7.62 -0.42
C VAL A 92 -14.28 8.66 -0.35
N VAL A 93 -14.59 9.92 -0.66
CA VAL A 93 -13.60 11.01 -0.63
C VAL A 93 -13.17 11.34 0.79
N SER A 94 -14.11 11.49 1.73
CA SER A 94 -13.77 11.81 3.12
C SER A 94 -12.96 10.70 3.80
N SER A 95 -13.35 9.43 3.64
CA SER A 95 -12.61 8.29 4.17
C SER A 95 -11.19 8.19 3.58
N TYR A 96 -11.03 8.51 2.29
CA TYR A 96 -9.71 8.58 1.65
C TYR A 96 -8.86 9.73 2.19
N LEU A 97 -9.41 10.95 2.26
CA LEU A 97 -8.69 12.14 2.73
C LEU A 97 -8.27 12.02 4.19
N LEU A 98 -9.11 11.43 5.05
CA LEU A 98 -8.75 11.14 6.45
C LEU A 98 -7.62 10.11 6.56
N ALA A 99 -7.57 9.14 5.65
CA ALA A 99 -6.54 8.11 5.65
C ALA A 99 -5.13 8.65 5.38
N LEU A 100 -5.01 9.76 4.62
CA LEU A 100 -3.74 10.38 4.24
C LEU A 100 -2.91 10.83 5.46
N PRO A 101 -3.39 11.74 6.34
CA PRO A 101 -2.64 12.15 7.52
C PRO A 101 -2.47 10.99 8.51
N LEU A 102 -3.49 10.12 8.66
CA LEU A 102 -3.42 8.97 9.57
C LEU A 102 -2.33 7.96 9.20
N ARG A 103 -1.89 7.93 7.94
CA ARG A 103 -0.74 7.11 7.52
C ARG A 103 0.55 7.50 8.26
N PHE A 104 0.71 8.76 8.63
CA PHE A 104 1.93 9.27 9.26
C PHE A 104 1.90 9.15 10.78
N VAL A 105 0.74 8.92 11.39
CA VAL A 105 0.59 8.78 12.84
C VAL A 105 1.24 7.50 13.36
N LEU A 106 1.16 6.40 12.60
CA LEU A 106 1.70 5.11 12.99
C LEU A 106 2.81 4.63 12.04
N PRO A 107 3.97 4.19 12.57
CA PRO A 107 5.02 3.62 11.76
C PRO A 107 4.50 2.40 10.99
N GLY A 108 4.88 2.28 9.72
CA GLY A 108 4.37 1.25 8.81
C GLY A 108 3.03 1.60 8.13
N GLY A 109 2.47 2.78 8.40
CA GLY A 109 1.27 3.25 7.70
C GLY A 109 -0.01 2.51 8.07
N HIS A 110 -0.03 1.80 9.20
CA HIS A 110 -1.20 1.09 9.70
C HIS A 110 -2.37 2.03 10.01
N GLY A 111 -2.10 3.30 10.33
CA GLY A 111 -3.14 4.29 10.64
C GLY A 111 -4.12 4.54 9.49
N SER A 112 -3.73 4.33 8.22
CA SER A 112 -4.68 4.46 7.11
C SER A 112 -5.72 3.32 7.05
N PHE A 113 -5.63 2.28 7.89
CA PHE A 113 -6.74 1.34 8.10
C PHE A 113 -7.91 1.96 8.89
N ALA A 114 -7.68 3.04 9.63
CA ALA A 114 -8.73 3.71 10.39
C ALA A 114 -9.85 4.27 9.50
N LYS A 115 -9.61 4.43 8.19
CA LYS A 115 -10.67 4.79 7.23
C LYS A 115 -11.87 3.84 7.24
N VAL A 116 -11.65 2.58 7.66
CA VAL A 116 -12.71 1.57 7.85
C VAL A 116 -13.81 2.05 8.81
N PHE A 117 -13.47 2.88 9.80
CA PHE A 117 -14.43 3.42 10.77
C PHE A 117 -15.24 4.60 10.24
N TYR A 118 -14.81 5.20 9.13
CA TYR A 118 -15.48 6.32 8.49
C TYR A 118 -16.38 5.89 7.32
N LEU A 119 -16.59 4.58 7.16
CA LEU A 119 -17.50 4.06 6.14
C LEU A 119 -18.68 3.33 6.76
N LYS A 120 -19.87 3.58 6.20
CA LYS A 120 -21.07 2.78 6.40
C LYS A 120 -21.02 1.60 5.45
N ASN A 121 -20.42 0.51 5.91
CA ASN A 121 -20.35 -0.74 5.17
C ASN A 121 -21.16 -1.84 5.86
N SER A 122 -21.51 -2.90 5.13
CA SER A 122 -22.31 -4.00 5.68
C SER A 122 -21.61 -4.72 6.84
N SER A 123 -20.28 -4.73 6.88
CA SER A 123 -19.51 -5.22 8.02
C SER A 123 -18.11 -4.62 8.09
N ILE A 124 -17.52 -4.61 9.29
CA ILE A 124 -16.11 -4.22 9.51
C ILE A 124 -15.17 -5.14 8.71
N LEU A 125 -15.49 -6.43 8.60
CA LEU A 125 -14.71 -7.40 7.83
C LEU A 125 -14.70 -7.06 6.34
N ALA A 126 -15.85 -6.64 5.76
CA ALA A 126 -15.91 -6.18 4.38
C ALA A 126 -15.02 -4.96 4.15
N SER A 127 -15.07 -3.97 5.04
CA SER A 127 -14.21 -2.78 4.97
C SER A 127 -12.72 -3.11 5.12
N LEU A 128 -12.37 -4.08 5.96
CA LEU A 128 -11.00 -4.58 6.10
C LEU A 128 -10.53 -5.29 4.83
N ILE A 129 -11.38 -6.11 4.20
CA ILE A 129 -11.06 -6.75 2.92
C ILE A 129 -10.83 -5.69 1.85
N SER A 130 -11.74 -4.72 1.69
CA SER A 130 -11.57 -3.62 0.73
C SER A 130 -10.27 -2.85 0.96
N THR A 131 -9.98 -2.48 2.21
CA THR A 131 -8.74 -1.74 2.55
C THR A 131 -7.49 -2.58 2.31
N SER A 132 -7.53 -3.88 2.61
CA SER A 132 -6.40 -4.79 2.37
C SER A 132 -6.16 -4.99 0.89
N THR A 133 -7.22 -5.17 0.09
CA THR A 133 -7.13 -5.31 -1.37
C THR A 133 -6.55 -4.04 -2.01
N GLU A 134 -7.02 -2.86 -1.62
CA GLU A 134 -6.45 -1.60 -2.12
C GLU A 134 -4.93 -1.53 -1.89
N ARG A 135 -4.48 -1.80 -0.67
CA ARG A 135 -3.05 -1.79 -0.33
C ARG A 135 -2.27 -2.88 -1.03
N LEU A 136 -2.87 -4.06 -1.24
CA LEU A 136 -2.27 -5.14 -1.99
C LEU A 136 -1.97 -4.67 -3.41
N PHE A 137 -2.90 -4.03 -4.10
CA PHE A 137 -2.67 -3.51 -5.46
C PHE A 137 -1.64 -2.36 -5.51
N MET A 138 -1.61 -1.48 -4.50
CA MET A 138 -0.55 -0.46 -4.40
C MET A 138 0.84 -1.08 -4.22
N THR A 139 0.94 -2.09 -3.35
CA THR A 139 2.19 -2.80 -3.07
C THR A 139 2.63 -3.61 -4.28
N TRP A 140 1.67 -4.32 -4.90
CA TRP A 140 1.87 -5.09 -6.13
C TRP A 140 2.46 -4.25 -7.25
N SER A 141 1.89 -3.08 -7.55
CA SER A 141 2.39 -2.22 -8.62
C SER A 141 3.82 -1.76 -8.30
N THR A 142 4.07 -1.30 -7.07
CA THR A 142 5.42 -0.87 -6.65
C THR A 142 6.44 -2.00 -6.80
N TRP A 143 6.11 -3.21 -6.34
CA TRP A 143 7.03 -4.34 -6.39
C TRP A 143 7.24 -4.88 -7.80
N THR A 144 6.21 -4.88 -8.63
CA THR A 144 6.30 -5.31 -10.03
C THR A 144 7.21 -4.36 -10.82
N PHE A 145 7.00 -3.05 -10.71
CA PHE A 145 7.87 -2.06 -11.36
C PHE A 145 9.29 -2.08 -10.81
N ALA A 146 9.47 -2.26 -9.50
CA ALA A 146 10.80 -2.40 -8.89
C ALA A 146 11.52 -3.66 -9.38
N ALA A 147 10.82 -4.80 -9.51
CA ALA A 147 11.39 -6.04 -10.04
C ALA A 147 11.81 -5.89 -11.52
N VAL A 148 10.98 -5.22 -12.33
CA VAL A 148 11.30 -4.90 -13.72
C VAL A 148 12.51 -3.97 -13.78
N ALA A 149 12.55 -2.90 -12.99
CA ALA A 149 13.70 -2.00 -12.94
C ALA A 149 14.98 -2.72 -12.48
N ALA A 150 14.90 -3.56 -11.46
CA ALA A 150 16.01 -4.38 -10.97
C ALA A 150 16.54 -5.33 -12.05
N TYR A 151 15.67 -5.83 -12.93
CA TYR A 151 16.09 -6.70 -14.04
C TYR A 151 17.11 -6.02 -14.94
N PHE A 152 16.89 -4.75 -15.28
CA PHE A 152 17.76 -3.98 -16.19
C PHE A 152 18.94 -3.31 -15.49
N THR A 153 18.75 -2.86 -14.24
CA THR A 153 19.74 -2.02 -13.54
C THR A 153 20.76 -2.79 -12.70
N LEU A 154 20.45 -4.05 -12.31
CA LEU A 154 21.30 -4.85 -11.43
C LEU A 154 21.82 -6.12 -12.13
N PRO A 155 22.77 -5.99 -13.08
CA PRO A 155 23.29 -7.14 -13.83
C PRO A 155 24.05 -8.14 -12.95
N GLY A 156 24.55 -7.71 -11.78
CA GLY A 156 25.25 -8.56 -10.82
C GLY A 156 24.37 -9.60 -10.11
N ILE A 157 23.04 -9.53 -10.25
CA ILE A 157 22.11 -10.53 -9.71
C ILE A 157 21.89 -11.61 -10.77
N ASN A 158 21.84 -12.88 -10.34
CA ASN A 158 21.53 -14.01 -11.23
C ASN A 158 20.23 -13.74 -12.04
N ALA A 159 20.29 -13.93 -13.36
CA ALA A 159 19.17 -13.69 -14.27
C ALA A 159 17.91 -14.48 -13.87
N SER A 160 18.06 -15.74 -13.42
CA SER A 160 16.94 -16.55 -12.95
C SER A 160 16.25 -15.95 -11.72
N LEU A 161 17.03 -15.37 -10.81
CA LEU A 161 16.48 -14.70 -9.62
C LEU A 161 15.74 -13.42 -10.01
N ARG A 162 16.31 -12.62 -10.91
CA ARG A 162 15.65 -11.40 -11.43
C ARG A 162 14.33 -11.73 -12.12
N LEU A 163 14.31 -12.75 -12.98
CA LEU A 163 13.08 -13.21 -13.63
C LEU A 163 12.08 -13.76 -12.62
N GLY A 164 12.55 -14.55 -11.64
CA GLY A 164 11.72 -15.08 -10.55
C GLY A 164 11.03 -13.97 -9.75
N MET A 165 11.72 -12.86 -9.47
CA MET A 165 11.14 -11.70 -8.79
C MET A 165 10.02 -11.05 -9.61
N ILE A 166 10.20 -10.91 -10.93
CA ILE A 166 9.17 -10.39 -11.83
C ILE A 166 7.95 -11.31 -11.83
N VAL A 167 8.15 -12.61 -12.05
CA VAL A 167 7.04 -13.58 -12.07
C VAL A 167 6.30 -13.59 -10.74
N PHE A 168 7.04 -13.66 -9.62
CA PHE A 168 6.43 -13.68 -8.30
C PHE A 168 5.59 -12.42 -8.02
N SER A 169 6.11 -11.24 -8.34
CA SER A 169 5.39 -9.97 -8.15
C SER A 169 4.21 -9.82 -9.11
N ALA A 170 4.38 -10.12 -10.40
CA ALA A 170 3.33 -10.00 -11.40
C ALA A 170 2.09 -10.84 -11.07
N PHE A 171 2.27 -12.04 -10.50
CA PHE A 171 1.20 -12.95 -10.12
C PHE A 171 0.59 -12.71 -8.73
N MET A 172 0.96 -11.66 -7.99
CA MET A 172 0.32 -11.36 -6.69
C MET A 172 -1.20 -11.23 -6.69
N PRO A 173 -1.85 -10.60 -7.69
CA PRO A 173 -3.30 -10.55 -7.76
C PRO A 173 -3.92 -11.96 -7.88
N PHE A 174 -3.22 -12.89 -8.52
CA PHE A 174 -3.65 -14.29 -8.61
C PHE A 174 -3.50 -15.01 -7.26
N TRP A 175 -2.37 -14.82 -6.56
CA TRP A 175 -2.19 -15.35 -5.20
C TRP A 175 -3.29 -14.86 -4.25
N ALA A 176 -3.69 -13.59 -4.35
CA ALA A 176 -4.79 -13.04 -3.58
C ALA A 176 -6.13 -13.72 -3.88
N ALA A 177 -6.43 -14.01 -5.15
CA ALA A 177 -7.62 -14.75 -5.55
C ALA A 177 -7.65 -16.18 -4.96
N LEU A 178 -6.50 -16.88 -4.97
CA LEU A 178 -6.38 -18.21 -4.35
C LEU A 178 -6.63 -18.17 -2.85
N ILE A 179 -6.09 -17.16 -2.14
CA ILE A 179 -6.33 -16.98 -0.71
C ILE A 179 -7.82 -16.72 -0.44
N MET A 180 -8.47 -15.87 -1.24
CA MET A 180 -9.91 -15.61 -1.12
C MET A 180 -10.74 -16.87 -1.39
N HIS A 181 -10.35 -17.70 -2.36
CA HIS A 181 -11.02 -18.95 -2.65
C HIS A 181 -10.89 -19.98 -1.50
N SER A 182 -9.72 -20.05 -0.87
CA SER A 182 -9.44 -21.00 0.22
C SER A 182 -10.18 -20.71 1.53
N ARG A 183 -10.80 -19.53 1.68
CA ARG A 183 -11.47 -19.09 2.92
C ARG A 183 -12.95 -18.87 2.67
N ASP A 184 -13.80 -19.66 3.32
CA ASP A 184 -15.27 -19.59 3.13
C ASP A 184 -15.84 -18.18 3.32
N LYS A 185 -15.36 -17.46 4.34
CA LYS A 185 -15.79 -16.07 4.62
C LYS A 185 -15.43 -15.08 3.51
N TRP A 186 -14.42 -15.38 2.70
CA TRP A 186 -13.90 -14.48 1.66
C TRP A 186 -14.36 -14.90 0.26
N ARG A 187 -14.81 -16.14 0.11
CA ARG A 187 -15.25 -16.72 -1.16
C ARG A 187 -16.38 -15.93 -1.81
N GLY A 188 -17.28 -15.34 -1.01
CA GLY A 188 -18.36 -14.47 -1.51
C GLY A 188 -17.88 -13.19 -2.22
N TYR A 189 -16.64 -12.75 -1.97
CA TYR A 189 -16.05 -11.56 -2.61
C TYR A 189 -15.33 -11.89 -3.93
N LEU A 190 -15.11 -13.18 -4.24
CA LEU A 190 -14.34 -13.63 -5.39
C LEU A 190 -14.93 -13.18 -6.75
N PRO A 191 -16.26 -13.21 -6.98
CA PRO A 191 -16.83 -12.73 -8.24
C PRO A 191 -16.58 -11.23 -8.44
N ALA A 192 -16.79 -10.42 -7.40
CA ALA A 192 -16.53 -8.99 -7.43
C ALA A 192 -15.03 -8.69 -7.58
N TYR A 193 -14.16 -9.49 -6.95
CA TYR A 193 -12.72 -9.42 -7.13
C TYR A 193 -12.32 -9.62 -8.60
N GLY A 194 -12.88 -10.63 -9.28
CA GLY A 194 -12.59 -10.89 -10.70
C GLY A 194 -12.89 -9.70 -11.63
N VAL A 195 -13.91 -8.90 -11.30
CA VAL A 195 -14.28 -7.71 -12.07
C VAL A 195 -13.45 -6.48 -11.67
N GLN A 196 -13.20 -6.28 -10.37
CA GLN A 196 -12.52 -5.07 -9.88
C GLN A 196 -10.99 -5.18 -9.96
N ALA A 197 -10.41 -6.37 -9.82
CA ALA A 197 -8.96 -6.57 -9.83
C ALA A 197 -8.29 -6.02 -11.10
N PRO A 198 -8.74 -6.32 -12.33
CA PRO A 198 -8.15 -5.75 -13.54
C PRO A 198 -8.21 -4.22 -13.57
N ARG A 199 -9.31 -3.64 -13.09
CA ARG A 199 -9.47 -2.18 -13.01
C ARG A 199 -8.47 -1.57 -12.02
N MET A 200 -8.32 -2.18 -10.84
CA MET A 200 -7.34 -1.78 -9.84
C MET A 200 -5.91 -1.91 -10.36
N MET A 201 -5.61 -2.97 -11.12
CA MET A 201 -4.30 -3.14 -11.77
C MET A 201 -4.01 -2.00 -12.74
N LEU A 202 -4.93 -1.70 -13.66
CA LEU A 202 -4.78 -0.61 -14.62
C LEU A 202 -4.60 0.74 -13.94
N LEU A 203 -5.42 1.02 -12.91
CA LEU A 203 -5.29 2.25 -12.12
C LEU A 203 -3.92 2.33 -11.44
N GLN A 204 -3.41 1.24 -10.86
CA GLN A 204 -2.10 1.25 -10.21
C GLN A 204 -0.91 1.26 -11.17
N ILE A 205 -1.07 0.73 -12.39
CA ILE A 205 -0.08 0.92 -13.46
C ILE A 205 -0.04 2.39 -13.86
N ALA A 206 -1.20 3.00 -14.14
CA ALA A 206 -1.30 4.42 -14.47
C ALA A 206 -0.72 5.31 -13.36
N ASN A 207 -1.06 5.02 -12.10
CA ASN A 207 -0.54 5.72 -10.93
C ASN A 207 0.99 5.70 -10.85
N THR A 208 1.59 4.55 -11.16
CA THR A 208 3.05 4.39 -11.15
C THR A 208 3.70 5.07 -12.35
N LEU A 209 3.09 5.02 -13.54
CA LEU A 209 3.59 5.74 -14.72
C LEU A 209 3.58 7.26 -14.52
N VAL A 210 2.54 7.81 -13.90
CA VAL A 210 2.45 9.23 -13.53
C VAL A 210 3.59 9.65 -12.60
N MET A 211 4.17 8.74 -11.82
CA MET A 211 5.31 9.02 -10.95
C MET A 211 6.63 9.21 -11.72
N TYR A 212 6.72 8.73 -12.96
CA TYR A 212 7.91 8.80 -13.79
C TYR A 212 7.83 9.88 -14.90
N LEU A 213 6.73 10.64 -14.95
CA LEU A 213 6.54 11.82 -15.81
C LEU A 213 6.98 13.10 -15.08
#